data_AF-A0A4U7B781-F1
#
_entry.id   AF-A0A4U7B781-F1
#
_cell.length_a   1.000
_cell.length_b   1.000
_cell.length_c   1.000
_cell.angle_alpha   90.00
_cell.angle_beta   90.00
_cell.angle_gamma   90.00
#
_symmetry.space_group_name_H-M   'P 1'
#
loop_
_entity.id
_entity.type
_entity.pdbx_description
1 polymer ?
#
loop_
_entity_poly.entity_id
_entity_poly.type
_entity_poly.pdbx_seq_one_letter_code
_entity_poly.pdbx_strand_id
1 'polypeptide(L)'
;MVAHELRLILPCEHVLWSAASASEVLSLESALRSGNGKRITFAEALQRTLSGRQVRASSFGRSVIICGLLSLAWHMNQRDLQMRSLKVGTEMQERTIKWRQFITKAFERWNQGALRTQDTPKKRAQGDEVLASSKVLYHLAQISTNVEMVDCQIFAGLTRVLGRTIGRRHREEVQNRIRKVWAPSHEARVAVFFAVQFLCSTFQHESCQVEVHDIAPSIQNMHGASISPMYQWTMYTAGLVVWCYSYAVDGPAHIVFTSTQQEDQTRHMENFLERVKNIQSPEEVTFYRLNGCAGLLRVLTDIFTESKWHLLHEGAALLEGCVSLLNAKPI
;
A
#
# COMPACT_ATOMS: atom_id res chain seq x y z
N MET A 1 -19.69 -1.57 8.35
CA MET A 1 -20.12 -2.97 8.34
C MET A 1 -19.31 -3.71 9.40
N VAL A 2 -19.95 -4.40 10.35
CA VAL A 2 -19.23 -4.98 11.50
C VAL A 2 -18.72 -6.38 11.14
N ALA A 3 -17.45 -6.67 11.40
CA ALA A 3 -16.78 -7.89 10.94
C ALA A 3 -17.45 -9.22 11.38
N HIS A 4 -18.24 -9.21 12.46
CA HIS A 4 -18.93 -10.41 12.97
C HIS A 4 -20.20 -10.80 12.18
N GLU A 5 -20.69 -9.91 11.32
CA GLU A 5 -21.88 -10.15 10.48
C GLU A 5 -21.54 -10.84 9.16
N LEU A 6 -20.25 -10.86 8.77
CA LEU A 6 -19.78 -11.49 7.54
C LEU A 6 -19.65 -13.01 7.68
N ARG A 7 -20.80 -13.71 7.64
CA ARG A 7 -20.88 -15.18 7.62
C ARG A 7 -20.67 -15.80 6.23
N LEU A 8 -20.04 -15.06 5.32
CA LEU A 8 -19.77 -15.53 3.97
C LEU A 8 -18.71 -16.63 3.98
N ILE A 9 -18.88 -17.64 3.14
CA ILE A 9 -17.89 -18.69 2.92
C ILE A 9 -16.76 -18.10 2.07
N LEU A 10 -15.50 -18.47 2.35
CA LEU A 10 -14.40 -18.04 1.48
C LEU A 10 -14.60 -18.52 0.03
N PRO A 11 -14.20 -17.71 -0.96
CA PRO A 11 -14.32 -18.08 -2.37
C PRO A 11 -13.68 -19.43 -2.68
N CYS A 12 -14.30 -20.19 -3.59
CA CYS A 12 -13.74 -21.44 -4.11
C CYS A 12 -12.47 -21.22 -4.93
N GLU A 13 -11.75 -22.31 -5.24
CA GLU A 13 -10.54 -22.25 -6.05
C GLU A 13 -10.82 -21.73 -7.47
N HIS A 14 -9.92 -20.90 -8.00
CA HIS A 14 -10.03 -20.34 -9.37
C HIS A 14 -10.15 -21.44 -10.43
N VAL A 15 -9.58 -22.62 -10.17
CA VAL A 15 -9.64 -23.78 -11.08
C VAL A 15 -11.08 -24.23 -11.34
N LEU A 16 -12.00 -24.01 -10.38
CA LEU A 16 -13.43 -24.30 -10.59
C LEU A 16 -14.07 -23.33 -11.58
N TRP A 17 -13.61 -22.08 -11.61
CA TRP A 17 -14.11 -21.03 -12.49
C TRP A 17 -13.47 -21.06 -13.88
N SER A 18 -12.25 -21.60 -13.99
CA SER A 18 -11.51 -21.72 -15.25
C SER A 18 -11.57 -23.11 -15.87
N ALA A 19 -12.41 -24.02 -15.35
CA ALA A 19 -12.55 -25.37 -15.88
C ALA A 19 -13.11 -25.32 -17.31
N ALA A 20 -12.46 -26.03 -18.23
CA ALA A 20 -12.79 -25.99 -19.66
C ALA A 20 -13.99 -26.89 -20.02
N SER A 21 -14.44 -27.74 -19.09
CA SER A 21 -15.51 -28.69 -19.32
C SER A 21 -16.35 -29.00 -18.07
N ALA A 22 -17.61 -29.39 -18.28
CA ALA A 22 -18.51 -29.75 -17.19
C ALA A 22 -18.05 -31.01 -16.41
N SER A 23 -17.37 -31.95 -17.08
CA SER A 23 -16.81 -33.15 -16.45
C SER A 23 -15.63 -32.81 -15.51
N GLU A 24 -14.81 -31.83 -15.87
CA GLU A 24 -13.74 -31.30 -15.03
C GLU A 24 -14.30 -30.62 -13.77
N VAL A 25 -15.34 -29.79 -13.91
CA VAL A 25 -16.05 -29.17 -12.77
C VAL A 25 -16.59 -30.24 -11.81
N LEU A 26 -17.26 -31.26 -12.33
CA LEU A 26 -17.82 -32.35 -11.52
C LEU A 26 -16.72 -33.15 -10.78
N SER A 27 -15.60 -33.41 -11.45
CA SER A 27 -14.43 -34.06 -10.85
C SER A 27 -13.85 -33.21 -9.72
N LEU A 28 -13.62 -31.91 -9.95
CA LEU A 28 -13.14 -30.97 -8.94
C LEU A 28 -14.10 -30.83 -7.76
N GLU A 29 -15.41 -30.70 -8.02
CA GLU A 29 -16.42 -30.64 -6.96
C GLU A 29 -16.45 -31.93 -6.14
N SER A 30 -16.37 -33.09 -6.78
CA SER A 30 -16.36 -34.39 -6.09
C SER A 30 -15.12 -34.52 -5.21
N ALA A 31 -13.94 -34.11 -5.70
CA ALA A 31 -12.69 -34.06 -4.94
C ALA A 31 -12.77 -33.11 -3.74
N LEU A 32 -13.45 -31.97 -3.91
CA LEU A 32 -13.68 -31.01 -2.82
C LEU A 32 -14.68 -31.52 -1.78
N ARG A 33 -15.67 -32.32 -2.19
CA ARG A 33 -16.66 -32.95 -1.28
C ARG A 33 -16.08 -34.17 -0.56
N SER A 34 -15.20 -34.94 -1.21
CA SER A 34 -14.51 -36.09 -0.62
C SER A 34 -13.34 -35.69 0.27
N GLY A 35 -12.74 -34.51 0.05
CA GLY A 35 -11.79 -33.91 0.98
C GLY A 35 -12.52 -33.43 2.23
N ASN A 36 -12.17 -33.96 3.40
CA ASN A 36 -12.74 -33.67 4.75
C ASN A 36 -12.66 -32.19 5.23
N GLY A 37 -12.49 -31.21 4.35
CA GLY A 37 -12.40 -29.78 4.69
C GLY A 37 -13.76 -29.11 4.72
N LYS A 38 -14.31 -28.86 5.91
CA LYS A 38 -15.37 -27.85 6.08
C LYS A 38 -14.91 -26.55 5.42
N ARG A 39 -15.71 -26.01 4.48
CA ARG A 39 -15.46 -24.68 3.93
C ARG A 39 -15.50 -23.67 5.08
N ILE A 40 -14.39 -22.98 5.28
CA ILE A 40 -14.25 -22.03 6.37
C ILE A 40 -14.95 -20.73 6.00
N THR A 41 -15.57 -20.09 6.98
CA THR A 41 -16.17 -18.76 6.76
C THR A 41 -15.07 -17.69 6.73
N PHE A 42 -15.35 -16.55 6.10
CA PHE A 42 -14.46 -15.41 6.08
C PHE A 42 -14.09 -14.93 7.49
N ALA A 43 -15.07 -14.82 8.40
CA ALA A 43 -14.83 -14.44 9.79
C ALA A 43 -13.91 -15.44 10.50
N GLU A 44 -14.13 -16.74 10.29
CA GLU A 44 -13.30 -17.80 10.86
C GLU A 44 -11.88 -17.81 10.28
N ALA A 45 -11.74 -17.54 8.98
CA ALA A 45 -10.45 -17.35 8.32
C ALA A 45 -9.69 -16.15 8.89
N LEU A 46 -10.37 -15.03 9.08
CA LEU A 46 -9.79 -13.82 9.67
C LEU A 46 -9.33 -14.08 11.11
N GLN A 47 -10.18 -14.72 11.92
CA GLN A 47 -9.86 -15.09 13.30
C GLN A 47 -8.65 -16.04 13.37
N ARG A 48 -8.58 -17.05 12.47
CA ARG A 48 -7.44 -17.95 12.39
C ARG A 48 -6.15 -17.21 12.05
N THR A 49 -6.18 -16.33 11.04
CA THR A 49 -5.00 -15.54 10.64
C THR A 49 -4.51 -14.63 11.76
N LEU A 50 -5.43 -13.94 12.46
CA LEU A 50 -5.11 -13.13 13.65
C LEU A 50 -4.53 -13.97 14.80
N SER A 51 -5.06 -15.18 15.01
CA SER A 51 -4.57 -16.13 16.02
C SER A 51 -3.26 -16.82 15.62
N GLY A 52 -2.73 -16.57 14.42
CA GLY A 52 -1.51 -17.21 13.91
C GLY A 52 -1.69 -18.62 13.38
N ARG A 53 -2.92 -19.08 13.17
CA ARG A 53 -3.21 -20.37 12.54
C ARG A 53 -3.20 -20.18 11.03
N GLN A 54 -2.49 -21.06 10.32
CA GLN A 54 -2.47 -21.01 8.86
C GLN A 54 -3.85 -21.37 8.28
N VAL A 55 -4.27 -20.60 7.29
CA VAL A 55 -5.52 -20.78 6.57
C VAL A 55 -5.20 -21.29 5.17
N ARG A 56 -5.63 -22.53 4.86
CA ARG A 56 -5.62 -23.01 3.48
C ARG A 56 -6.73 -22.29 2.71
N ALA A 57 -6.33 -21.40 1.81
CA ALA A 57 -7.22 -20.66 0.92
C ALA A 57 -6.64 -20.63 -0.50
N SER A 58 -7.53 -20.49 -1.48
CA SER A 58 -7.16 -20.22 -2.87
C SER A 58 -6.42 -18.88 -2.98
N SER A 59 -5.72 -18.63 -4.10
CA SER A 59 -5.01 -17.36 -4.32
C SER A 59 -5.93 -16.15 -4.11
N PHE A 60 -7.13 -16.19 -4.70
CA PHE A 60 -8.17 -15.18 -4.49
C PHE A 60 -8.67 -15.12 -3.05
N GLY A 61 -8.89 -16.27 -2.40
CA GLY A 61 -9.27 -16.33 -0.98
C GLY A 61 -8.21 -15.68 -0.07
N ARG A 62 -6.92 -15.80 -0.39
CA ARG A 62 -5.84 -15.12 0.33
C ARG A 62 -5.89 -13.61 0.14
N SER A 63 -6.17 -13.12 -1.08
CA SER A 63 -6.41 -11.70 -1.37
C SER A 63 -7.61 -11.16 -0.57
N VAL A 64 -8.70 -11.94 -0.47
CA VAL A 64 -9.85 -11.56 0.35
C VAL A 64 -9.49 -11.47 1.84
N ILE A 65 -8.68 -12.38 2.37
CA ILE A 65 -8.24 -12.35 3.78
C ILE A 65 -7.40 -11.09 4.06
N ILE A 66 -6.44 -10.74 3.21
CA ILE A 66 -5.59 -9.56 3.42
C ILE A 66 -6.39 -8.25 3.31
N CYS A 67 -7.31 -8.15 2.34
CA CYS A 67 -8.23 -7.01 2.25
C CYS A 67 -9.14 -6.92 3.49
N GLY A 68 -9.55 -8.06 4.04
CA GLY A 68 -10.27 -8.17 5.30
C GLY A 68 -9.48 -7.63 6.48
N LEU A 69 -8.22 -8.06 6.62
CA LEU A 69 -7.30 -7.56 7.65
C LEU A 69 -7.05 -6.05 7.49
N LEU A 70 -6.89 -5.56 6.27
CA LEU A 70 -6.73 -4.14 5.95
C LEU A 70 -7.97 -3.34 6.39
N SER A 71 -9.16 -3.84 6.07
CA SER A 71 -10.42 -3.22 6.49
C SER A 71 -10.56 -3.18 8.00
N LEU A 72 -10.18 -4.25 8.70
CA LEU A 72 -10.16 -4.30 10.16
C LEU A 72 -9.16 -3.28 10.73
N ALA A 73 -7.94 -3.22 10.19
CA ALA A 73 -6.91 -2.27 10.58
C ALA A 73 -7.39 -0.83 10.43
N TRP A 74 -8.03 -0.52 9.29
CA TRP A 74 -8.62 0.78 9.02
C TRP A 74 -9.70 1.15 10.05
N HIS A 75 -10.66 0.25 10.32
CA HIS A 75 -11.71 0.50 11.31
C HIS A 75 -11.16 0.69 12.72
N MET A 76 -10.14 -0.08 13.10
CA MET A 76 -9.46 0.07 14.39
C MET A 76 -8.74 1.42 14.48
N ASN A 77 -8.08 1.86 13.40
CA ASN A 77 -7.43 3.16 13.33
C ASN A 77 -8.44 4.32 13.44
N GLN A 78 -9.56 4.23 12.72
CA GLN A 78 -10.64 5.23 12.81
C GLN A 78 -11.23 5.32 14.22
N ARG A 79 -11.48 4.18 14.88
CA ARG A 79 -11.97 4.16 16.26
C ARG A 79 -10.97 4.80 17.21
N ASP A 80 -9.69 4.50 17.07
CA ASP A 80 -8.65 5.09 17.90
C ASP A 80 -8.56 6.61 17.71
N LEU A 81 -8.71 7.11 16.49
CA LEU A 81 -8.75 8.55 16.19
C LEU A 81 -9.95 9.26 16.82
N GLN A 82 -11.16 8.68 16.68
CA GLN A 82 -12.37 9.20 17.33
C GLN A 82 -12.20 9.27 18.84
N MET A 83 -11.63 8.23 19.45
CA MET A 83 -11.43 8.19 20.90
C MET A 83 -10.32 9.12 21.39
N ARG A 84 -9.23 9.31 20.61
CA ARG A 84 -8.19 10.31 20.89
C ARG A 84 -8.74 11.73 20.91
N SER A 85 -9.71 12.03 20.04
CA SER A 85 -10.38 13.35 20.03
C SER A 85 -11.14 13.64 21.33
N LEU A 86 -11.55 12.59 22.06
CA LEU A 86 -12.25 12.67 23.35
C LEU A 86 -11.30 12.74 24.56
N LYS A 87 -9.97 12.80 24.35
CA LYS A 87 -8.92 12.88 25.40
C LYS A 87 -8.98 11.77 26.47
N VAL A 88 -9.42 10.57 26.12
CA VAL A 88 -9.50 9.43 27.05
C VAL A 88 -8.15 8.71 27.19
N GLY A 89 -7.43 8.98 28.29
CA GLY A 89 -6.55 8.11 29.11
C GLY A 89 -5.40 7.24 28.52
N THR A 90 -4.35 7.05 29.32
CA THR A 90 -3.11 6.28 29.07
C THR A 90 -3.31 4.77 28.84
N GLU A 91 -4.27 4.14 29.52
CA GLU A 91 -4.61 2.71 29.33
C GLU A 91 -5.02 2.38 27.88
N MET A 92 -5.54 3.39 27.16
CA MET A 92 -5.97 3.23 25.78
C MET A 92 -4.79 3.20 24.81
N GLN A 93 -3.70 3.90 25.11
CA GLN A 93 -2.48 3.87 24.31
C GLN A 93 -1.88 2.47 24.28
N GLU A 94 -1.94 1.73 25.39
CA GLU A 94 -1.56 0.32 25.42
C GLU A 94 -2.46 -0.55 24.53
N ARG A 95 -3.77 -0.32 24.54
CA ARG A 95 -4.71 -1.06 23.67
C ARG A 95 -4.42 -0.80 22.19
N THR A 96 -4.11 0.45 21.83
CA THR A 96 -3.68 0.83 20.47
C THR A 96 -2.43 0.07 20.03
N ILE A 97 -1.42 0.03 20.89
CA ILE A 97 -0.16 -0.68 20.62
C ILE A 97 -0.43 -2.18 20.45
N LYS A 98 -1.26 -2.78 21.33
CA LYS A 98 -1.59 -4.21 21.29
C LYS A 98 -2.26 -4.62 19.98
N TRP A 99 -3.34 -3.95 19.55
CA TRP A 99 -4.04 -4.38 18.32
C TRP A 99 -3.17 -4.20 17.07
N ARG A 100 -2.38 -3.12 16.99
CA ARG A 100 -1.48 -2.86 15.86
C ARG A 100 -0.45 -3.96 15.74
N GLN A 101 0.18 -4.36 16.84
CA GLN A 101 1.11 -5.50 16.88
C GLN A 101 0.46 -6.82 16.43
N PHE A 102 -0.78 -7.11 16.87
CA PHE A 102 -1.50 -8.31 16.43
C PHE A 102 -1.77 -8.31 14.92
N ILE A 103 -2.20 -7.17 14.37
CA ILE A 103 -2.48 -7.03 12.94
C ILE A 103 -1.20 -7.09 12.11
N THR A 104 -0.12 -6.41 12.51
CA THR A 104 1.17 -6.47 11.81
C THR A 104 1.72 -7.90 11.77
N LYS A 105 1.67 -8.63 12.89
CA LYS A 105 2.06 -10.06 12.92
C LYS A 105 1.16 -10.91 12.02
N ALA A 106 -0.12 -10.59 11.91
CA ALA A 106 -1.03 -11.29 11.01
C ALA A 106 -0.68 -11.04 9.53
N PHE A 107 -0.30 -9.81 9.18
CA PHE A 107 0.19 -9.46 7.83
C PHE A 107 1.48 -10.20 7.48
N GLU A 108 2.47 -10.22 8.37
CA GLU A 108 3.74 -10.92 8.16
C GLU A 108 3.52 -12.43 7.93
N ARG A 109 2.70 -13.07 8.77
CA ARG A 109 2.38 -14.50 8.64
C ARG A 109 1.64 -14.80 7.34
N TRP A 110 0.70 -13.93 6.96
CA TRP A 110 -0.01 -14.05 5.70
C TRP A 110 0.96 -13.96 4.52
N ASN A 111 1.92 -13.02 4.57
CA ASN A 111 2.94 -12.83 3.53
C ASN A 111 3.89 -14.03 3.43
N GLN A 112 4.40 -14.54 4.56
CA GLN A 112 5.23 -15.75 4.60
C GLN A 112 4.51 -16.95 3.98
N GLY A 113 3.22 -17.11 4.27
CA GLY A 113 2.43 -18.18 3.66
C GLY A 113 2.23 -18.00 2.15
N ALA A 114 2.21 -16.76 1.65
CA ALA A 114 2.03 -16.47 0.23
C ALA A 114 3.29 -16.87 -0.54
N LEU A 115 4.46 -16.52 0.01
CA LEU A 115 5.77 -16.95 -0.46
C LEU A 115 5.90 -18.48 -0.50
N ARG A 116 5.50 -19.20 0.57
CA ARG A 116 5.59 -20.68 0.61
C ARG A 116 4.68 -21.42 -0.37
N THR A 117 3.63 -20.76 -0.90
CA THR A 117 2.75 -21.39 -1.90
C THR A 117 3.40 -21.38 -3.31
N GLN A 118 4.54 -20.70 -3.46
CA GLN A 118 5.29 -20.53 -4.71
C GLN A 118 6.13 -21.76 -5.12
N ASP A 119 6.52 -22.62 -4.17
CA ASP A 119 7.48 -23.72 -4.42
C ASP A 119 6.92 -24.90 -5.24
N THR A 120 5.71 -24.78 -5.80
CA THR A 120 5.10 -25.84 -6.63
C THR A 120 5.13 -25.45 -8.12
N PRO A 121 5.89 -26.16 -8.97
CA PRO A 121 6.21 -25.71 -10.34
C PRO A 121 5.00 -25.62 -11.29
N LYS A 122 3.87 -26.28 -10.98
CA LYS A 122 2.67 -26.34 -11.84
C LYS A 122 1.73 -25.13 -11.72
N LYS A 123 1.96 -24.19 -10.79
CA LYS A 123 1.06 -23.04 -10.53
C LYS A 123 1.62 -21.66 -10.98
N ARG A 124 2.79 -21.62 -11.62
CA ARG A 124 3.48 -20.38 -12.00
C ARG A 124 2.71 -19.52 -13.00
N ALA A 125 2.18 -20.10 -14.09
CA ALA A 125 1.59 -19.32 -15.19
C ALA A 125 0.31 -18.51 -14.84
N GLN A 126 -0.49 -18.93 -13.85
CA GLN A 126 -1.67 -18.18 -13.36
C GLN A 126 -1.38 -17.50 -12.00
N GLY A 127 -0.22 -17.77 -11.40
CA GLY A 127 0.16 -17.32 -10.07
C GLY A 127 0.68 -15.90 -10.04
N ASP A 128 1.28 -15.43 -11.13
CA ASP A 128 2.10 -14.21 -11.14
C ASP A 128 1.30 -12.91 -10.92
N GLU A 129 0.10 -12.78 -11.47
CA GLU A 129 -0.75 -11.58 -11.26
C GLU A 129 -1.27 -11.50 -9.80
N VAL A 130 -1.63 -12.65 -9.22
CA VAL A 130 -2.12 -12.70 -7.84
C VAL A 130 -0.96 -12.57 -6.83
N LEU A 131 0.24 -12.99 -7.22
CA LEU A 131 1.48 -12.80 -6.47
C LEU A 131 1.92 -11.34 -6.44
N ALA A 132 1.93 -10.66 -7.60
CA ALA A 132 2.14 -9.23 -7.70
C ALA A 132 1.13 -8.49 -6.81
N SER A 133 -0.15 -8.87 -6.90
CA SER A 133 -1.21 -8.33 -6.05
C SER A 133 -0.98 -8.58 -4.55
N SER A 134 -0.37 -9.71 -4.18
CA SER A 134 -0.12 -10.04 -2.78
C SER A 134 0.96 -9.18 -2.14
N LYS A 135 2.08 -8.97 -2.86
CA LYS A 135 3.16 -8.08 -2.42
C LYS A 135 2.63 -6.64 -2.29
N VAL A 136 1.88 -6.16 -3.29
CA VAL A 136 1.23 -4.84 -3.28
C VAL A 136 0.34 -4.67 -2.04
N LEU A 137 -0.55 -5.63 -1.78
CA LEU A 137 -1.47 -5.57 -0.64
C LEU A 137 -0.73 -5.58 0.70
N TYR A 138 0.39 -6.31 0.79
CA TYR A 138 1.25 -6.28 1.97
C TYR A 138 1.89 -4.89 2.19
N HIS A 139 2.49 -4.29 1.16
CA HIS A 139 3.07 -2.95 1.27
C HIS A 139 1.99 -1.91 1.60
N LEU A 140 0.85 -1.95 0.91
CA LEU A 140 -0.29 -1.07 1.18
C LEU A 140 -0.74 -1.19 2.64
N ALA A 141 -0.86 -2.42 3.15
CA ALA A 141 -1.27 -2.67 4.53
C ALA A 141 -0.28 -2.13 5.55
N GLN A 142 1.01 -2.28 5.32
CA GLN A 142 2.04 -1.71 6.19
C GLN A 142 2.02 -0.18 6.14
N ILE A 143 1.89 0.42 4.96
CA ILE A 143 1.80 1.87 4.83
C ILE A 143 0.55 2.39 5.55
N SER A 144 -0.65 1.91 5.19
CA SER A 144 -1.92 2.41 5.72
C SER A 144 -2.12 2.18 7.22
N THR A 145 -1.45 1.18 7.80
CA THR A 145 -1.50 0.92 9.24
C THR A 145 -0.60 1.90 10.01
N ASN A 146 0.41 2.49 9.37
CA ASN A 146 1.39 3.35 10.03
C ASN A 146 1.23 4.84 9.67
N VAL A 147 0.32 5.17 8.75
CA VAL A 147 0.03 6.57 8.37
C VAL A 147 -1.47 6.80 8.16
N GLU A 148 -1.94 7.97 8.58
CA GLU A 148 -3.28 8.44 8.25
C GLU A 148 -3.25 9.15 6.90
N MET A 149 -3.79 8.48 5.87
CA MET A 149 -3.74 9.00 4.50
C MET A 149 -4.43 10.35 4.33
N VAL A 150 -5.53 10.58 5.07
CA VAL A 150 -6.26 11.86 5.02
C VAL A 150 -5.39 12.99 5.54
N ASP A 151 -4.62 12.77 6.60
CA ASP A 151 -3.69 13.77 7.13
C ASP A 151 -2.61 14.12 6.10
N CYS A 152 -2.02 13.11 5.47
CA CYS A 152 -1.07 13.30 4.37
C CYS A 152 -1.65 14.15 3.24
N GLN A 153 -2.89 13.87 2.84
CA GLN A 153 -3.56 14.64 1.80
C GLN A 153 -3.82 16.10 2.22
N ILE A 154 -4.28 16.34 3.45
CA ILE A 154 -4.49 17.69 3.98
C ILE A 154 -3.17 18.46 4.05
N PHE A 155 -2.10 17.79 4.48
CA PHE A 155 -0.76 18.37 4.54
C PHE A 155 -0.19 18.71 3.16
N ALA A 156 -0.52 17.90 2.15
CA ALA A 156 -0.25 18.17 0.74
C ALA A 156 -1.10 19.31 0.13
N GLY A 157 -2.03 19.88 0.90
CA GLY A 157 -2.83 21.04 0.48
C GLY A 157 -4.25 20.70 0.02
N LEU A 158 -4.74 19.48 0.26
CA LEU A 158 -6.13 19.13 -0.03
C LEU A 158 -7.10 20.09 0.66
N THR A 159 -8.03 20.64 -0.10
CA THR A 159 -8.95 21.69 0.39
C THR A 159 -10.33 21.15 0.78
N ARG A 160 -10.70 19.97 0.30
CA ARG A 160 -11.98 19.32 0.56
C ARG A 160 -11.79 17.82 0.80
N VAL A 161 -12.47 17.28 1.81
CA VAL A 161 -12.54 15.83 2.08
C VAL A 161 -14.00 15.42 2.10
N LEU A 162 -14.38 14.47 1.24
CA LEU A 162 -15.76 13.97 1.10
C LEU A 162 -16.80 15.10 0.98
N GLY A 163 -16.49 16.11 0.17
CA GLY A 163 -17.34 17.28 -0.08
C GLY A 163 -17.33 18.35 1.03
N ARG A 164 -16.64 18.12 2.15
CA ARG A 164 -16.51 19.12 3.24
C ARG A 164 -15.26 19.96 3.06
N THR A 165 -15.41 21.29 3.12
CA THR A 165 -14.27 22.22 3.07
C THR A 165 -13.45 22.17 4.34
N ILE A 166 -12.13 22.12 4.19
CA ILE A 166 -11.20 22.07 5.29
C ILE A 166 -10.83 23.49 5.72
N GLY A 167 -11.26 23.86 6.92
CA GLY A 167 -10.94 25.16 7.52
C GLY A 167 -9.46 25.30 7.90
N ARG A 168 -8.99 26.54 7.94
CA ARG A 168 -7.58 26.89 8.22
C ARG A 168 -7.05 26.29 9.52
N ARG A 169 -7.80 26.39 10.61
CA ARG A 169 -7.44 25.81 11.92
C ARG A 169 -7.15 24.31 11.83
N HIS A 170 -7.98 23.57 11.09
CA HIS A 170 -7.77 22.13 10.94
C HIS A 170 -6.50 21.81 10.15
N ARG A 171 -6.17 22.61 9.12
CA ARG A 171 -4.91 22.46 8.38
C ARG A 171 -3.70 22.69 9.28
N GLU A 172 -3.72 23.73 10.10
CA GLU A 172 -2.65 24.04 11.05
C GLU A 172 -2.49 22.93 12.10
N GLU A 173 -3.59 22.33 12.57
CA GLU A 173 -3.56 21.16 13.45
C GLU A 173 -2.93 19.94 12.80
N VAL A 174 -3.30 19.64 11.55
CA VAL A 174 -2.72 18.53 10.79
C VAL A 174 -1.24 18.79 10.52
N GLN A 175 -0.85 20.00 10.12
CA GLN A 175 0.56 20.36 9.93
C GLN A 175 1.38 20.14 11.21
N ASN A 176 0.88 20.58 12.36
CA ASN A 176 1.53 20.34 13.65
C ASN A 176 1.60 18.84 13.98
N ARG A 177 0.53 18.09 13.75
CA ARG A 177 0.49 16.64 14.02
C ARG A 177 1.48 15.89 13.14
N ILE A 178 1.54 16.17 11.84
CA ILE A 178 2.50 15.52 10.94
C ILE A 178 3.94 15.87 11.32
N ARG A 179 4.26 17.16 11.48
CA ARG A 179 5.64 17.60 11.73
C ARG A 179 6.17 17.23 13.12
N LYS A 180 5.33 17.39 14.16
CA LYS A 180 5.78 17.26 15.56
C LYS A 180 5.48 15.91 16.18
N VAL A 181 4.50 15.17 15.66
CA VAL A 181 4.04 13.90 16.27
C VAL A 181 4.34 12.71 15.36
N TRP A 182 3.88 12.72 14.11
CA TRP A 182 4.04 11.56 13.22
C TRP A 182 5.46 11.44 12.66
N ALA A 183 5.99 12.48 12.01
CA ALA A 183 7.32 12.43 11.38
C ALA A 183 8.47 11.93 12.29
N PRO A 184 8.58 12.32 13.58
CA PRO A 184 9.61 11.79 14.47
C PRO A 184 9.32 10.37 14.99
N SER A 185 8.13 9.82 14.76
CA SER A 185 7.68 8.56 15.33
C SER A 185 8.27 7.34 14.60
N HIS A 186 8.28 6.18 15.28
CA HIS A 186 8.68 4.92 14.66
C HIS A 186 7.69 4.50 13.55
N GLU A 187 6.41 4.81 13.70
CA GLU A 187 5.39 4.53 12.70
C GLU A 187 5.67 5.24 11.37
N ALA A 188 6.09 6.51 11.40
CA ALA A 188 6.47 7.20 10.17
C ALA A 188 7.64 6.53 9.46
N ARG A 189 8.66 6.11 10.21
CA ARG A 189 9.81 5.37 9.68
C ARG A 189 9.39 4.06 9.02
N VAL A 190 8.52 3.30 9.66
CA VAL A 190 7.97 2.04 9.09
C VAL A 190 7.15 2.31 7.82
N ALA A 191 6.27 3.31 7.83
CA ALA A 191 5.45 3.65 6.66
C ALA A 191 6.31 4.03 5.46
N VAL A 192 7.32 4.88 5.69
CA VAL A 192 8.25 5.36 4.65
C VAL A 192 9.14 4.24 4.15
N PHE A 193 9.65 3.38 5.03
CA PHE A 193 10.42 2.21 4.65
C PHE A 193 9.66 1.31 3.66
N PHE A 194 8.43 0.93 4.00
CA PHE A 194 7.62 0.08 3.12
C PHE A 194 7.19 0.80 1.83
N ALA A 195 7.01 2.13 1.86
CA ALA A 195 6.75 2.95 0.68
C ALA A 195 7.96 2.97 -0.26
N VAL A 196 9.16 3.24 0.26
CA VAL A 196 10.41 3.24 -0.53
C VAL A 196 10.69 1.86 -1.11
N GLN A 197 10.61 0.79 -0.31
CA GLN A 197 10.82 -0.57 -0.80
C GLN A 197 9.84 -0.93 -1.92
N PHE A 198 8.57 -0.54 -1.76
CA PHE A 198 7.56 -0.76 -2.79
C PHE A 198 7.95 -0.04 -4.09
N LEU A 199 8.27 1.25 -4.02
CA LEU A 199 8.64 2.08 -5.17
C LEU A 199 9.93 1.56 -5.84
N CYS A 200 10.98 1.23 -5.08
CA CYS A 200 12.19 0.63 -5.64
C CYS A 200 11.88 -0.69 -6.35
N SER A 201 11.08 -1.57 -5.74
CA SER A 201 10.69 -2.83 -6.39
C SER A 201 9.75 -2.66 -7.58
N THR A 202 9.11 -1.50 -7.71
CA THR A 202 8.21 -1.18 -8.81
C THR A 202 8.99 -0.68 -10.02
N PHE A 203 9.98 0.19 -9.80
CA PHE A 203 10.72 0.87 -10.87
C PHE A 203 12.11 0.29 -11.17
N GLN A 204 12.75 -0.47 -10.27
CA GLN A 204 14.12 -0.99 -10.51
C GLN A 204 14.19 -2.33 -11.25
N HIS A 205 13.06 -3.01 -11.46
CA HIS A 205 13.02 -4.22 -12.30
C HIS A 205 13.21 -3.92 -13.80
N GLU A 206 13.31 -2.64 -14.19
CA GLU A 206 13.52 -2.23 -15.58
C GLU A 206 14.96 -2.48 -16.09
N SER A 207 15.95 -2.63 -15.20
CA SER A 207 17.37 -2.68 -15.61
C SER A 207 17.91 -4.08 -15.85
N CYS A 208 17.14 -5.15 -15.61
CA CYS A 208 17.61 -6.53 -15.80
C CYS A 208 17.10 -7.08 -17.14
N GLN A 209 17.93 -7.01 -18.18
CA GLN A 209 17.77 -7.76 -19.43
C GLN A 209 17.99 -9.26 -19.18
N VAL A 210 17.08 -9.90 -18.45
CA VAL A 210 17.02 -11.35 -18.35
C VAL A 210 15.69 -11.78 -18.96
N GLU A 211 15.77 -12.64 -19.98
CA GLU A 211 14.68 -13.18 -20.80
C GLU A 211 13.70 -14.07 -20.01
N VAL A 212 13.11 -13.55 -18.95
CA VAL A 212 11.99 -14.17 -18.25
C VAL A 212 10.90 -13.11 -18.19
N HIS A 213 9.70 -13.46 -18.67
CA HIS A 213 8.49 -12.63 -18.59
C HIS A 213 8.10 -12.36 -17.12
N ASP A 214 8.91 -11.57 -16.41
CA ASP A 214 8.59 -11.00 -15.11
C ASP A 214 7.77 -9.73 -15.36
N ILE A 215 6.46 -9.86 -15.17
CA ILE A 215 5.46 -8.80 -15.35
C ILE A 215 5.54 -7.83 -14.16
N ALA A 216 6.67 -7.13 -14.02
CA ALA A 216 6.65 -5.76 -13.54
C ALA A 216 6.43 -4.89 -14.78
N PRO A 217 5.35 -4.09 -14.86
CA PRO A 217 5.16 -3.23 -16.01
C PRO A 217 6.37 -2.29 -16.09
N SER A 218 7.12 -2.32 -17.20
CA SER A 218 7.99 -1.21 -17.58
C SER A 218 7.19 0.10 -17.52
N ILE A 219 7.82 1.26 -17.35
CA ILE A 219 7.16 2.58 -17.37
C ILE A 219 6.26 2.67 -18.60
N GLN A 220 6.69 2.15 -19.76
CA GLN A 220 5.88 2.03 -20.98
C GLN A 220 4.63 1.15 -20.84
N ASN A 221 4.68 0.07 -20.05
CA ASN A 221 3.54 -0.75 -19.67
C ASN A 221 2.76 -0.18 -18.47
N MET A 222 3.30 0.81 -17.75
CA MET A 222 2.63 1.49 -16.64
C MET A 222 1.61 2.54 -17.10
N HIS A 223 1.78 3.02 -18.33
CA HIS A 223 0.85 3.91 -19.03
C HIS A 223 -0.43 3.20 -19.53
N GLY A 224 -0.57 1.89 -19.26
CA GLY A 224 -1.61 1.02 -19.81
C GLY A 224 -2.72 0.57 -18.86
N ALA A 225 -3.87 0.24 -19.45
CA ALA A 225 -5.08 -0.29 -18.80
C ALA A 225 -4.94 -1.64 -18.08
N SER A 226 -3.76 -2.27 -18.11
CA SER A 226 -3.52 -3.63 -17.60
C SER A 226 -2.99 -3.67 -16.17
N ILE A 227 -2.67 -2.53 -15.55
CA ILE A 227 -2.23 -2.52 -14.15
C ILE A 227 -3.44 -2.66 -13.21
N SER A 228 -3.32 -3.57 -12.24
CA SER A 228 -4.28 -3.72 -11.16
C SER A 228 -4.49 -2.37 -10.44
N PRO A 229 -5.74 -1.92 -10.22
CA PRO A 229 -6.03 -0.64 -9.54
C PRO A 229 -5.38 -0.52 -8.17
N MET A 230 -5.19 -1.65 -7.48
CA MET A 230 -4.52 -1.71 -6.18
C MET A 230 -3.06 -1.29 -6.28
N TYR A 231 -2.39 -1.61 -7.40
CA TYR A 231 -1.01 -1.24 -7.64
C TYR A 231 -0.87 0.27 -7.83
N GLN A 232 -1.71 0.86 -8.69
CA GLN A 232 -1.73 2.31 -8.92
C GLN A 232 -2.07 3.09 -7.64
N TRP A 233 -3.05 2.61 -6.88
CA TRP A 233 -3.37 3.19 -5.58
C TRP A 233 -2.20 3.09 -4.60
N THR A 234 -1.52 1.94 -4.55
CA THR A 234 -0.36 1.77 -3.67
C THR A 234 0.80 2.68 -4.07
N MET A 235 1.06 2.85 -5.37
CA MET A 235 2.05 3.82 -5.88
C MET A 235 1.72 5.24 -5.43
N TYR A 236 0.46 5.65 -5.55
CA TYR A 236 0.00 6.97 -5.10
C TYR A 236 0.25 7.14 -3.58
N THR A 237 -0.20 6.17 -2.78
CA THR A 237 -0.01 6.23 -1.32
C THR A 237 1.46 6.25 -0.93
N ALA A 238 2.31 5.45 -1.59
CA ALA A 238 3.74 5.39 -1.32
C ALA A 238 4.43 6.71 -1.69
N GLY A 239 4.16 7.26 -2.88
CA GLY A 239 4.71 8.54 -3.32
C GLY A 239 4.30 9.69 -2.40
N LEU A 240 3.02 9.75 -2.01
CA LEU A 240 2.52 10.77 -1.09
C LEU A 240 3.16 10.65 0.31
N VAL A 241 3.36 9.43 0.82
CA VAL A 241 3.99 9.21 2.14
C VAL A 241 5.46 9.61 2.14
N VAL A 242 6.20 9.24 1.09
CA VAL A 242 7.61 9.66 0.90
C VAL A 242 7.71 11.18 0.85
N TRP A 243 6.84 11.83 0.07
CA TRP A 243 6.77 13.29 0.04
C TRP A 243 6.42 13.90 1.39
N CYS A 244 5.39 13.38 2.07
CA CYS A 244 4.93 13.91 3.36
C CYS A 244 6.06 13.86 4.40
N TYR A 245 6.77 12.74 4.50
CA TYR A 245 7.89 12.61 5.43
C TYR A 245 9.04 13.53 5.04
N SER A 246 9.45 13.53 3.76
CA SER A 246 10.50 14.41 3.24
C SER A 246 10.21 15.87 3.56
N TYR A 247 9.01 16.36 3.23
CA TYR A 247 8.65 17.76 3.45
C TYR A 247 8.45 18.11 4.93
N ALA A 248 8.04 17.15 5.77
CA ALA A 248 7.92 17.36 7.20
C ALA A 248 9.27 17.45 7.92
N VAL A 249 10.27 16.67 7.48
CA VAL A 249 11.60 16.61 8.10
C VAL A 249 12.56 17.63 7.48
N ASP A 250 12.68 17.64 6.15
CA ASP A 250 13.67 18.44 5.42
C ASP A 250 13.11 19.80 4.96
N GLY A 251 11.78 19.93 4.82
CA GLY A 251 11.14 21.12 4.26
C GLY A 251 11.24 21.20 2.72
N PRO A 252 11.24 22.42 2.13
CA PRO A 252 11.39 22.59 0.70
C PRO A 252 12.71 22.02 0.15
N ALA A 253 12.73 21.73 -1.15
CA ALA A 253 13.92 21.21 -1.81
C ALA A 253 15.04 22.24 -1.87
N HIS A 254 16.25 21.85 -1.45
CA HIS A 254 17.44 22.69 -1.60
C HIS A 254 17.81 22.89 -3.07
N ILE A 255 17.57 21.87 -3.89
CA ILE A 255 17.79 21.89 -5.34
C ILE A 255 16.42 21.76 -6.00
N VAL A 256 16.01 22.83 -6.68
CA VAL A 256 14.73 22.90 -7.36
C VAL A 256 14.80 22.08 -8.64
N PHE A 257 13.85 21.15 -8.82
CA PHE A 257 13.74 20.38 -10.06
C PHE A 257 12.61 20.97 -10.93
N THR A 258 13.00 21.66 -11.99
CA THR A 258 12.07 22.37 -12.89
C THR A 258 11.90 21.72 -14.26
N SER A 259 12.67 20.67 -14.60
CA SER A 259 12.58 20.08 -15.95
C SER A 259 11.22 19.45 -16.19
N THR A 260 10.65 19.78 -17.36
CA THR A 260 9.39 19.23 -17.87
C THR A 260 9.61 18.08 -18.84
N GLN A 261 10.86 17.79 -19.22
CA GLN A 261 11.16 16.68 -20.14
C GLN A 261 11.02 15.34 -19.41
N GLN A 262 10.34 14.38 -20.04
CA GLN A 262 10.07 13.06 -19.47
C GLN A 262 11.38 12.31 -19.13
N GLU A 263 12.38 12.37 -20.02
CA GLU A 263 13.68 11.72 -19.80
C GLU A 263 14.41 12.24 -18.55
N ASP A 264 14.38 13.57 -18.33
CA ASP A 264 14.98 14.19 -17.14
C ASP A 264 14.25 13.77 -15.86
N GLN A 265 12.92 13.64 -15.92
CA GLN A 265 12.10 13.22 -14.78
C GLN A 265 12.41 11.77 -14.40
N THR A 266 12.48 10.87 -15.38
CA THR A 266 12.84 9.46 -15.19
C THR A 266 14.24 9.34 -14.61
N ARG A 267 15.23 10.03 -15.19
CA ARG A 267 16.61 10.02 -14.67
C ARG A 267 16.70 10.55 -13.24
N HIS A 268 15.96 11.61 -12.92
CA HIS A 268 15.91 12.16 -11.56
C HIS A 268 15.23 11.20 -10.57
N MET A 269 14.18 10.49 -11.00
CA MET A 269 13.55 9.43 -10.23
C MET A 269 14.53 8.26 -9.98
N GLU A 270 15.22 7.78 -11.00
CA GLU A 270 16.20 6.68 -10.90
C GLU A 270 17.31 7.02 -9.91
N ASN A 271 17.89 8.22 -10.00
CA ASN A 271 18.90 8.71 -9.06
C ASN A 271 18.36 8.76 -7.61
N PHE A 272 17.11 9.19 -7.45
CA PHE A 272 16.45 9.19 -6.15
C PHE A 272 16.31 7.76 -5.60
N LEU A 273 15.79 6.84 -6.40
CA LEU A 273 15.56 5.44 -6.03
C LEU A 273 16.88 4.70 -5.76
N GLU A 274 17.93 4.95 -6.54
CA GLU A 274 19.25 4.37 -6.33
C GLU A 274 19.83 4.75 -4.97
N ARG A 275 19.63 6.00 -4.54
CA ARG A 275 20.09 6.46 -3.23
C ARG A 275 19.34 5.81 -2.07
N VAL A 276 18.05 5.54 -2.23
CA VAL A 276 17.19 5.00 -1.16
C VAL A 276 17.02 3.47 -1.20
N LYS A 277 17.48 2.77 -2.25
CA LYS A 277 17.37 1.30 -2.39
C LYS A 277 18.10 0.52 -1.31
N ASN A 278 19.13 1.12 -0.72
CA ASN A 278 19.99 0.47 0.27
C ASN A 278 19.41 0.51 1.70
N ILE A 279 18.24 1.12 1.91
CA ILE A 279 17.58 1.14 3.22
C ILE A 279 17.10 -0.28 3.54
N GLN A 280 17.70 -0.92 4.54
CA GLN A 280 17.38 -2.29 4.94
C GLN A 280 16.45 -2.35 6.16
N SER A 281 16.39 -1.28 6.95
CA SER A 281 15.57 -1.23 8.16
C SER A 281 14.77 0.09 8.28
N PRO A 282 13.63 0.10 8.99
CA PRO A 282 12.90 1.34 9.27
C PRO A 282 13.75 2.40 9.98
N GLU A 283 14.63 1.99 10.90
CA GLU A 283 15.46 2.93 11.66
C GLU A 283 16.44 3.70 10.76
N GLU A 284 16.93 3.04 9.72
CA GLU A 284 17.84 3.65 8.76
C GLU A 284 17.23 4.84 8.02
N VAL A 285 15.91 4.91 7.86
CA VAL A 285 15.20 5.99 7.15
C VAL A 285 15.63 7.39 7.64
N THR A 286 15.97 7.53 8.92
CA THR A 286 16.43 8.80 9.52
C THR A 286 17.79 9.27 9.01
N PHE A 287 18.65 8.37 8.55
CA PHE A 287 19.97 8.70 8.03
C PHE A 287 19.95 9.08 6.55
N TYR A 288 18.84 8.83 5.85
CA TYR A 288 18.68 9.16 4.44
C TYR A 288 17.88 10.46 4.29
N ARG A 289 18.39 11.36 3.46
CA ARG A 289 17.64 12.55 3.05
C ARG A 289 16.64 12.17 1.97
N LEU A 290 15.34 12.28 2.24
CA LEU A 290 14.31 11.96 1.25
C LEU A 290 13.93 13.17 0.39
N ASN A 291 14.51 14.33 0.68
CA ASN A 291 14.49 15.46 -0.24
C ASN A 291 15.03 15.06 -1.64
N GLY A 292 14.44 15.61 -2.70
CA GLY A 292 14.73 15.22 -4.09
C GLY A 292 13.81 14.14 -4.68
N CYS A 293 12.62 13.89 -4.10
CA CYS A 293 11.61 13.01 -4.69
C CYS A 293 10.78 13.66 -5.82
N ALA A 294 11.08 14.90 -6.24
CA ALA A 294 10.29 15.64 -7.23
C ALA A 294 10.16 14.92 -8.58
N GLY A 295 11.25 14.33 -9.09
CA GLY A 295 11.23 13.53 -10.33
C GLY A 295 10.30 12.32 -10.22
N LEU A 296 10.35 11.59 -9.10
CA LEU A 296 9.44 10.48 -8.81
C LEU A 296 7.97 10.95 -8.80
N LEU A 297 7.67 12.09 -8.17
CA LEU A 297 6.31 12.61 -8.13
C LEU A 297 5.79 13.01 -9.51
N ARG A 298 6.64 13.56 -10.39
CA ARG A 298 6.26 13.86 -11.78
C ARG A 298 5.96 12.60 -12.58
N VAL A 299 6.84 11.59 -12.52
CA VAL A 299 6.59 10.29 -13.18
C VAL A 299 5.28 9.67 -12.69
N LEU A 300 5.01 9.70 -11.38
CA LEU A 300 3.73 9.21 -10.84
C LEU A 300 2.53 10.04 -11.32
N THR A 301 2.68 11.36 -11.47
CA THR A 301 1.64 12.24 -12.00
C THR A 301 1.28 11.85 -13.43
N ASP A 302 2.29 11.63 -14.28
CA ASP A 302 2.11 11.23 -15.68
C ASP A 302 1.44 9.83 -15.79
N ILE A 303 1.83 8.88 -14.93
CA ILE A 303 1.19 7.56 -14.88
C ILE A 303 -0.30 7.68 -14.48
N PHE A 304 -0.62 8.60 -13.56
CA PHE A 304 -1.98 8.72 -13.03
C PHE A 304 -2.92 9.50 -13.94
N THR A 305 -2.44 10.51 -14.66
CA THR A 305 -3.27 11.27 -15.64
C THR A 305 -3.78 10.38 -16.76
N GLU A 306 -3.03 9.35 -17.14
CA GLU A 306 -3.43 8.36 -18.15
C GLU A 306 -4.29 7.21 -17.60
N SER A 307 -4.47 7.15 -16.27
CA SER A 307 -5.28 6.10 -15.65
C SER A 307 -6.77 6.24 -15.96
N LYS A 308 -7.50 5.12 -16.02
CA LYS A 308 -8.97 5.09 -16.16
C LYS A 308 -9.70 5.56 -14.89
N TRP A 309 -9.01 5.59 -13.75
CA TRP A 309 -9.62 5.85 -12.45
C TRP A 309 -9.56 7.34 -12.11
N HIS A 310 -10.73 7.99 -12.04
CA HIS A 310 -10.82 9.43 -11.76
C HIS A 310 -10.22 9.82 -10.39
N LEU A 311 -10.25 8.91 -9.42
CA LEU A 311 -9.60 9.12 -8.12
C LEU A 311 -8.08 9.36 -8.26
N LEU A 312 -7.44 8.70 -9.21
CA LEU A 312 -6.01 8.89 -9.47
C LEU A 312 -5.73 10.21 -10.18
N HIS A 313 -6.68 10.75 -10.94
CA HIS A 313 -6.55 12.10 -11.51
C HIS A 313 -6.52 13.17 -10.42
N GLU A 314 -7.40 13.05 -9.41
CA GLU A 314 -7.34 13.90 -8.22
C GLU A 314 -6.02 13.71 -7.44
N GLY A 315 -5.55 12.47 -7.37
CA GLY A 315 -4.24 12.14 -6.81
C GLY A 315 -3.09 12.83 -7.55
N ALA A 316 -3.10 12.81 -8.88
CA ALA A 316 -2.12 13.44 -9.75
C ALA A 316 -2.06 14.96 -9.51
N ALA A 317 -3.22 15.63 -9.48
CA ALA A 317 -3.31 17.06 -9.18
C ALA A 317 -2.73 17.41 -7.79
N LEU A 318 -2.95 16.54 -6.80
CA LEU A 318 -2.35 16.72 -5.48
C LEU A 318 -0.84 16.56 -5.50
N LEU A 319 -0.30 15.56 -6.23
CA LEU A 319 1.14 15.36 -6.38
C LEU A 319 1.82 16.51 -7.13
N GLU A 320 1.15 17.12 -8.10
CA GLU A 320 1.63 18.33 -8.77
C GLU A 320 1.73 19.52 -7.79
N GLY A 321 0.74 19.64 -6.89
CA GLY A 321 0.81 20.57 -5.76
C GLY A 321 2.00 20.30 -4.84
N CYS A 322 2.28 19.02 -4.53
CA CYS A 322 3.43 18.59 -3.75
C CYS A 322 4.77 18.99 -4.39
N VAL A 323 4.92 18.82 -5.70
CA VAL A 323 6.11 19.27 -6.46
C VAL A 323 6.25 20.79 -6.37
N SER A 324 5.14 21.53 -6.52
CA SER A 324 5.12 22.98 -6.36
C SER A 324 5.56 23.44 -4.96
N LEU A 325 5.13 22.72 -3.92
CA LEU A 325 5.53 22.98 -2.53
C LEU A 325 7.00 22.66 -2.24
N LEU A 326 7.56 21.63 -2.89
CA LEU A 326 9.00 21.34 -2.81
C LEU A 326 9.83 22.43 -3.47
N ASN A 327 9.35 22.96 -4.59
CA ASN A 327 10.04 24.00 -5.36
C ASN A 327 9.83 25.42 -4.80
N ALA A 328 8.95 25.59 -3.82
CA ALA A 328 8.72 26.88 -3.17
C ALA A 328 9.97 27.34 -2.41
N LYS A 329 10.40 28.58 -2.62
CA LYS A 329 11.51 29.15 -1.85
C LYS A 329 11.12 29.19 -0.36
N PRO A 330 12.03 28.84 0.58
CA PRO A 330 11.80 29.10 1.99
C PRO A 330 11.61 30.61 2.18
N ILE A 331 10.54 31.00 2.88
CA ILE A 331 10.26 32.39 3.26
C ILE A 331 11.32 32.90 4.22
#